data_AF-A0A4Q3VBT4-F1
#
_entry.id   AF-A0A4Q3VBT4-F1
#
_cell.length_a   1.000
_cell.length_b   1.000
_cell.length_c   1.000
_cell.angle_alpha   90.00
_cell.angle_beta   90.00
_cell.angle_gamma   90.00
#
_symmetry.space_group_name_H-M   'P 1'
#
loop_
_entity.id
_entity.type
_entity.pdbx_description
1 polymer ?
#
loop_
_entity_poly.entity_id
_entity_poly.type
_entity_poly.pdbx_seq_one_letter_code
_entity_poly.pdbx_strand_id
1 'polypeptide(L)'
;MNTPRAIALAGLVGCAVAAPAQRLEPNSFVRKPVNSRAELLNHFDNDPVVRARYAKHFGASQAAVRDMFSELTTRDLKQSGRYVVYNYQPDGAIQSRRLFYTRNEKVLVDGAGRPVLRLACGNPMVAGFYLAKPPTIGSQTPVDPPLFAEDVPLTIIETVEPPAYMEEELVYFEPTPVAAQPLVPQPQFVPAGGGVNLFPLLGIAAIGLIANPPGNNPGTEVFPAVPEPTGIVAAGIGIAVLLRRRRQNRL
;
A
#
# COMPACT_ATOMS: atom_id res chain seq x y z
N MET A 1 60.67 34.10 6.99
CA MET A 1 59.61 33.49 6.17
C MET A 1 59.12 32.25 6.90
N ASN A 2 57.91 32.26 7.46
CA ASN A 2 57.24 31.07 8.01
C ASN A 2 55.74 31.38 8.14
N THR A 3 54.92 30.91 7.20
CA THR A 3 53.45 31.00 7.28
C THR A 3 52.88 29.62 7.65
N PRO A 4 52.13 29.47 8.75
CA PRO A 4 51.48 28.22 9.07
C PRO A 4 50.24 28.02 8.17
N ARG A 5 50.21 26.92 7.43
CA ARG A 5 49.06 26.46 6.65
C ARG A 5 48.02 25.86 7.61
N ALA A 6 46.93 26.58 7.84
CA ALA A 6 45.76 26.05 8.53
C ALA A 6 44.95 25.18 7.55
N ILE A 7 44.95 23.87 7.77
CA ILE A 7 44.09 22.90 7.07
C ILE A 7 42.76 22.86 7.83
N ALA A 8 41.72 23.46 7.26
CA ALA A 8 40.35 23.38 7.79
C ALA A 8 39.65 22.13 7.21
N LEU A 9 39.62 21.05 8.00
CA LEU A 9 38.78 19.88 7.74
C LEU A 9 37.31 20.22 8.09
N ALA A 10 36.51 20.52 7.07
CA ALA A 10 35.07 20.68 7.21
C ALA A 10 34.41 19.29 7.29
N GLY A 11 33.94 18.93 8.49
CA GLY A 11 33.21 17.70 8.74
C GLY A 11 31.81 17.73 8.12
N LEU A 12 31.59 16.89 7.11
CA LEU A 12 30.31 16.69 6.46
C LEU A 12 29.50 15.67 7.28
N VAL A 13 28.80 16.15 8.31
CA VAL A 13 27.87 15.33 9.09
C VAL A 13 26.63 15.10 8.24
N GLY A 14 26.54 13.92 7.62
CA GLY A 14 25.39 13.51 6.83
C GLY A 14 24.21 13.15 7.73
N CYS A 15 23.16 13.95 7.68
CA CYS A 15 21.86 13.59 8.25
C CYS A 15 21.25 12.48 7.39
N ALA A 16 21.31 11.22 7.85
CA ALA A 16 20.54 10.14 7.27
C ALA A 16 19.05 10.38 7.59
N VAL A 17 18.31 10.89 6.61
CA VAL A 17 16.86 11.04 6.72
C VAL A 17 16.26 9.63 6.60
N ALA A 18 15.82 9.07 7.72
CA ALA A 18 15.09 7.81 7.72
C ALA A 18 13.77 8.02 6.97
N ALA A 19 13.65 7.44 5.77
CA ALA A 19 12.40 7.46 5.02
C ALA A 19 11.34 6.69 5.82
N PRO A 20 10.13 7.25 6.01
CA PRO A 20 9.06 6.55 6.71
C PRO A 20 8.69 5.27 5.95
N ALA A 21 8.73 4.14 6.66
CA ALA A 21 8.33 2.86 6.09
C ALA A 21 6.83 2.91 5.75
N GLN A 22 6.50 2.92 4.45
CA GLN A 22 5.12 2.91 4.00
C GLN A 22 4.45 1.62 4.48
N ARG A 23 3.38 1.74 5.27
CA ARG A 23 2.71 0.57 5.85
C ARG A 23 1.93 -0.15 4.75
N LEU A 24 2.22 -1.42 4.55
CA LEU A 24 1.49 -2.27 3.62
C LEU A 24 0.05 -2.49 4.12
N GLU A 25 -0.91 -2.41 3.22
CA GLU A 25 -2.29 -2.68 3.56
C GLU A 25 -2.51 -4.16 3.90
N PRO A 26 -3.45 -4.48 4.78
CA PRO A 26 -3.85 -5.87 5.01
C PRO A 26 -4.29 -6.54 3.70
N ASN A 27 -3.98 -7.83 3.55
CA ASN A 27 -4.41 -8.63 2.41
C ASN A 27 -3.94 -8.08 1.05
N SER A 28 -2.73 -7.50 1.05
CA SER A 28 -2.05 -7.04 -0.15
C SER A 28 -1.55 -8.21 -1.00
N PHE A 29 -1.57 -8.03 -2.32
CA PHE A 29 -1.01 -9.03 -3.25
C PHE A 29 0.50 -9.16 -3.11
N VAL A 30 1.21 -8.04 -2.98
CA VAL A 30 2.64 -8.01 -2.65
C VAL A 30 2.86 -8.19 -1.15
N ARG A 31 4.05 -8.65 -0.75
CA ARG A 31 4.44 -8.82 0.66
C ARG A 31 5.26 -7.67 1.23
N LYS A 32 5.64 -6.72 0.39
CA LYS A 32 6.39 -5.50 0.74
C LYS A 32 5.83 -4.33 -0.08
N PRO A 33 5.85 -3.10 0.45
CA PRO A 33 5.44 -1.91 -0.29
C PRO A 33 6.20 -1.79 -1.61
N VAL A 34 5.53 -1.23 -2.61
CA VAL A 34 6.09 -1.01 -3.95
C VAL A 34 5.84 0.44 -4.35
N ASN A 35 6.87 1.13 -4.82
CA ASN A 35 6.84 2.55 -5.18
C ASN A 35 7.04 2.78 -6.68
N SER A 36 7.32 1.73 -7.44
CA SER A 36 7.51 1.82 -8.89
C SER A 36 7.14 0.52 -9.61
N ARG A 37 6.90 0.61 -10.92
CA ARG A 37 6.70 -0.57 -11.77
C ARG A 37 7.90 -1.52 -11.73
N ALA A 38 9.11 -0.99 -11.67
CA ALA A 38 10.33 -1.79 -11.63
C ALA A 38 10.41 -2.60 -10.32
N GLU A 39 10.05 -2.01 -9.19
CA GLU A 39 9.95 -2.71 -7.92
C GLU A 39 8.84 -3.78 -7.92
N LEU A 40 7.71 -3.52 -8.57
CA LEU A 40 6.65 -4.53 -8.75
C LEU A 40 7.18 -5.74 -9.53
N LEU A 41 7.82 -5.50 -10.66
CA LEU A 41 8.42 -6.55 -11.49
C LEU A 41 9.50 -7.31 -10.73
N ASN A 42 10.33 -6.61 -9.96
CA ASN A 42 11.32 -7.25 -9.11
C ASN A 42 10.70 -8.14 -8.03
N HIS A 43 9.61 -7.70 -7.40
CA HIS A 43 8.86 -8.55 -6.47
C HIS A 43 8.22 -9.74 -7.19
N PHE A 44 7.61 -9.52 -8.35
CA PHE A 44 7.04 -10.59 -9.14
C PHE A 44 8.11 -11.63 -9.51
N ASP A 45 9.26 -11.21 -10.02
CA ASP A 45 10.30 -12.13 -10.51
C ASP A 45 10.93 -12.94 -9.36
N ASN A 46 11.10 -12.34 -8.18
CA ASN A 46 11.81 -12.97 -7.05
C ASN A 46 10.91 -13.63 -5.98
N ASP A 47 9.61 -13.39 -6.00
CA ASP A 47 8.69 -13.88 -4.96
C ASP A 47 7.62 -14.83 -5.54
N PRO A 48 7.79 -16.17 -5.38
CA PRO A 48 6.87 -17.14 -5.95
C PRO A 48 5.44 -17.02 -5.41
N VAL A 49 5.27 -16.54 -4.16
CA VAL A 49 3.94 -16.34 -3.57
C VAL A 49 3.23 -15.19 -4.28
N VAL A 50 3.94 -14.08 -4.53
CA VAL A 50 3.39 -12.93 -5.26
C VAL A 50 3.01 -13.32 -6.69
N ARG A 51 3.85 -14.09 -7.39
CA ARG A 51 3.50 -14.62 -8.73
C ARG A 51 2.23 -15.45 -8.71
N ALA A 52 2.15 -16.40 -7.78
CA ALA A 52 1.00 -17.30 -7.69
C ALA A 52 -0.30 -16.53 -7.42
N ARG A 53 -0.27 -15.52 -6.53
CA ARG A 53 -1.42 -14.65 -6.24
C ARG A 53 -1.93 -13.94 -7.49
N TYR A 54 -1.03 -13.29 -8.23
CA TYR A 54 -1.44 -12.58 -9.44
C TYR A 54 -1.88 -13.52 -10.56
N ALA A 55 -1.17 -14.63 -10.78
CA ALA A 55 -1.59 -15.65 -11.75
C ALA A 55 -3.01 -16.16 -11.45
N LYS A 56 -3.32 -16.41 -10.16
CA LYS A 56 -4.65 -16.80 -9.71
C LYS A 56 -5.70 -15.71 -9.97
N HIS A 57 -5.40 -14.45 -9.64
CA HIS A 57 -6.33 -13.33 -9.83
C HIS A 57 -6.65 -13.07 -11.30
N PHE A 58 -5.63 -13.07 -12.14
CA PHE A 58 -5.78 -12.79 -13.56
C PHE A 58 -6.25 -14.02 -14.35
N GLY A 59 -6.14 -15.23 -13.80
CA GLY A 59 -6.45 -16.46 -14.53
C GLY A 59 -5.53 -16.69 -15.73
N ALA A 60 -4.28 -16.24 -15.63
CA ALA A 60 -3.31 -16.23 -16.72
C ALA A 60 -1.97 -16.87 -16.28
N SER A 61 -1.14 -17.25 -17.27
CA SER A 61 0.20 -17.77 -16.99
C SER A 61 1.07 -16.70 -16.32
N GLN A 62 2.04 -17.12 -15.51
CA GLN A 62 2.96 -16.18 -14.83
C GLN A 62 3.72 -15.31 -15.83
N ALA A 63 4.10 -15.86 -16.99
CA ALA A 63 4.74 -15.12 -18.07
C ALA A 63 3.81 -14.02 -18.63
N ALA A 64 2.55 -14.37 -18.95
CA ALA A 64 1.59 -13.40 -19.47
C ALA A 64 1.30 -12.27 -18.46
N VAL A 65 1.19 -12.59 -17.17
CA VAL A 65 1.02 -11.57 -16.11
C VAL A 65 2.24 -10.65 -16.01
N ARG A 66 3.45 -11.22 -16.12
CA ARG A 66 4.70 -10.46 -16.12
C ARG A 66 4.76 -9.50 -17.30
N ASP A 67 4.42 -9.98 -18.49
CA ASP A 67 4.41 -9.19 -19.72
C ASP A 67 3.40 -8.04 -19.62
N MET A 68 2.18 -8.32 -19.15
CA MET A 68 1.19 -7.30 -18.85
C MET A 68 1.72 -6.24 -17.87
N PHE A 69 2.39 -6.63 -16.77
CA PHE A 69 2.98 -5.69 -15.83
C PHE A 69 4.10 -4.83 -16.45
N SER A 70 4.83 -5.37 -17.44
CA SER A 70 5.88 -4.65 -18.16
C SER A 70 5.35 -3.54 -19.06
N GLU A 71 4.09 -3.62 -19.48
CA GLU A 71 3.41 -2.62 -20.32
C GLU A 71 2.75 -1.51 -19.51
N LEU A 72 2.49 -1.74 -18.22
CA LEU A 72 1.85 -0.74 -17.37
C LEU A 72 2.71 0.51 -17.22
N THR A 73 2.08 1.66 -16.95
CA THR A 73 2.77 2.91 -16.67
C THR A 73 2.32 3.50 -15.35
N THR A 74 3.25 4.07 -14.59
CA THR A 74 2.90 4.78 -13.35
C THR A 74 2.23 6.11 -13.68
N ARG A 75 1.02 6.31 -13.17
CA ARG A 75 0.27 7.56 -13.30
C ARG A 75 -0.43 7.91 -11.98
N ASP A 76 -0.89 9.14 -11.93
CA ASP A 76 -1.73 9.66 -10.86
C ASP A 76 -3.20 9.46 -11.21
N LEU A 77 -4.03 9.08 -10.23
CA LEU A 77 -5.47 9.07 -10.41
C LEU A 77 -5.97 10.47 -10.76
N LYS A 78 -6.70 10.58 -11.87
CA LYS A 78 -7.23 11.85 -12.38
C LYS A 78 -8.34 12.42 -11.51
N GLN A 79 -9.09 11.56 -10.81
CA GLN A 79 -10.27 11.92 -10.04
C GLN A 79 -10.35 11.12 -8.74
N SER A 80 -10.84 11.77 -7.69
CA SER A 80 -11.22 11.08 -6.45
C SER A 80 -12.49 10.28 -6.69
N GLY A 81 -12.61 9.10 -6.09
CA GLY A 81 -13.79 8.27 -6.29
C GLY A 81 -13.71 6.92 -5.59
N ARG A 82 -14.77 6.12 -5.71
CA ARG A 82 -14.78 4.74 -5.24
C ARG A 82 -14.30 3.81 -6.35
N TYR A 83 -13.25 3.06 -6.07
CA TYR A 83 -12.67 2.09 -7.00
C TYR A 83 -12.88 0.69 -6.44
N VAL A 84 -13.07 -0.27 -7.34
CA VAL A 84 -13.03 -1.70 -6.99
C VAL A 84 -11.56 -2.07 -6.79
N VAL A 85 -11.29 -2.78 -5.71
CA VAL A 85 -9.95 -3.23 -5.33
C VAL A 85 -10.05 -4.67 -4.89
N TYR A 86 -9.15 -5.50 -5.37
CA TYR A 86 -9.09 -6.91 -5.05
C TYR A 86 -8.02 -7.15 -3.99
N ASN A 87 -8.41 -7.89 -2.95
CA ASN A 87 -7.55 -8.26 -1.84
C ASN A 87 -7.38 -9.77 -1.81
N TYR A 88 -6.18 -10.23 -1.44
CA TYR A 88 -5.85 -11.64 -1.32
C TYR A 88 -5.98 -12.07 0.15
N GLN A 89 -6.93 -12.94 0.43
CA GLN A 89 -7.21 -13.40 1.79
C GLN A 89 -6.24 -14.50 2.24
N PRO A 90 -6.06 -14.71 3.57
CA PRO A 90 -5.19 -15.75 4.10
C PRO A 90 -5.57 -17.17 3.70
N ASP A 91 -6.87 -17.44 3.49
CA ASP A 91 -7.42 -18.70 2.97
C ASP A 91 -7.20 -18.89 1.46
N GLY A 92 -6.60 -17.89 0.79
CA GLY A 92 -6.37 -17.86 -0.63
C GLY A 92 -7.56 -17.38 -1.46
N ALA A 93 -8.69 -17.01 -0.86
CA ALA A 93 -9.80 -16.39 -1.56
C ALA A 93 -9.41 -14.98 -2.05
N ILE A 94 -10.03 -14.55 -3.15
CA ILE A 94 -9.86 -13.19 -3.67
C ILE A 94 -11.20 -12.48 -3.48
N GLN A 95 -11.18 -11.36 -2.76
CA GLN A 95 -12.38 -10.57 -2.49
C GLN A 95 -12.24 -9.16 -3.06
N SER A 96 -13.32 -8.67 -3.65
CA SER A 96 -13.41 -7.28 -4.10
C SER A 96 -13.98 -6.37 -3.01
N ARG A 97 -13.44 -5.17 -2.86
CA ARG A 97 -13.96 -4.11 -1.98
C ARG A 97 -14.04 -2.80 -2.77
N ARG A 98 -15.01 -1.94 -2.41
CA ARG A 98 -15.12 -0.58 -2.96
C ARG A 98 -14.48 0.43 -2.01
N LEU A 99 -13.23 0.79 -2.28
CA LEU A 99 -12.46 1.74 -1.48
C LEU A 99 -12.49 3.13 -2.11
N PHE A 100 -12.51 4.18 -1.27
CA PHE A 100 -12.40 5.55 -1.75
C PHE A 100 -10.92 5.91 -1.91
N TYR A 101 -10.54 6.40 -3.08
CA TYR A 101 -9.22 6.96 -3.34
C TYR A 101 -9.32 8.41 -3.74
N THR A 102 -8.33 9.20 -3.32
CA THR A 102 -8.20 10.59 -3.70
C THR A 102 -7.53 10.72 -5.06
N ARG A 103 -7.82 11.84 -5.74
CA ARG A 103 -7.02 12.32 -6.87
C ARG A 103 -5.54 12.35 -6.46
N ASN A 104 -4.66 12.11 -7.43
CA ASN A 104 -3.20 12.05 -7.26
C ASN A 104 -2.65 10.83 -6.49
N GLU A 105 -3.47 9.83 -6.19
CA GLU A 105 -2.96 8.54 -5.74
C GLU A 105 -2.19 7.85 -6.87
N LYS A 106 -1.01 7.27 -6.57
CA LYS A 106 -0.17 6.59 -7.55
C LYS A 106 -0.74 5.21 -7.89
N VAL A 107 -0.96 4.99 -9.19
CA VAL A 107 -1.48 3.74 -9.75
C VAL A 107 -0.64 3.32 -10.96
N LEU A 108 -0.71 2.04 -11.30
CA LEU A 108 -0.25 1.52 -12.59
C LEU A 108 -1.46 1.44 -13.52
N VAL A 109 -1.33 2.05 -14.69
CA VAL A 109 -2.39 2.11 -15.71
C VAL A 109 -1.96 1.39 -16.98
N ASP A 110 -2.94 0.92 -17.74
CA ASP A 110 -2.72 0.33 -19.06
C ASP A 110 -2.54 1.41 -20.15
N GLY A 111 -2.36 0.97 -21.41
CA GLY A 111 -2.23 1.87 -22.56
C GLY A 111 -3.46 2.76 -22.83
N ALA A 112 -4.64 2.35 -22.34
CA ALA A 112 -5.87 3.15 -22.41
C ALA A 112 -6.01 4.12 -21.22
N GLY A 113 -5.07 4.10 -20.26
CA GLY A 113 -5.10 4.92 -19.05
C GLY A 113 -6.06 4.42 -17.97
N ARG A 114 -6.55 3.17 -18.06
CA ARG A 114 -7.38 2.55 -17.02
C ARG A 114 -6.49 2.13 -15.84
N PRO A 115 -6.87 2.42 -14.58
CA PRO A 115 -6.13 1.97 -13.42
C PRO A 115 -6.25 0.46 -13.23
N VAL A 116 -5.11 -0.22 -13.18
CA VAL A 116 -5.01 -1.68 -13.10
C VAL A 116 -4.56 -2.12 -11.73
N LEU A 117 -3.54 -1.47 -11.17
CA LEU A 117 -3.00 -1.78 -9.86
C LEU A 117 -2.83 -0.49 -9.08
N ARG A 118 -3.10 -0.56 -7.78
CA ARG A 118 -2.63 0.47 -6.87
C ARG A 118 -1.16 0.25 -6.56
N LEU A 119 -0.33 1.30 -6.69
CA LEU A 119 1.11 1.14 -6.62
C LEU A 119 1.58 0.74 -5.22
N ALA A 120 1.12 1.46 -4.19
CA ALA A 120 1.56 1.29 -2.80
C ALA A 120 1.46 -0.15 -2.26
N CYS A 121 0.40 -0.88 -2.64
CA CYS A 121 0.08 -2.21 -2.13
C CYS A 121 -0.05 -3.29 -3.22
N GLY A 122 0.20 -2.95 -4.48
CA GLY A 122 0.10 -3.88 -5.62
C GLY A 122 -1.30 -4.49 -5.82
N ASN A 123 -2.36 -3.96 -5.21
CA ASN A 123 -3.68 -4.59 -5.30
C ASN A 123 -4.33 -4.33 -6.66
N PRO A 124 -4.87 -5.36 -7.34
CA PRO A 124 -5.60 -5.19 -8.58
C PRO A 124 -6.84 -4.31 -8.39
N MET A 125 -7.15 -3.54 -9.42
CA MET A 125 -8.33 -2.68 -9.52
C MET A 125 -9.29 -3.15 -10.63
N VAL A 126 -9.01 -4.31 -11.23
CA VAL A 126 -9.73 -4.92 -12.36
C VAL A 126 -9.91 -6.42 -12.15
N ALA A 127 -11.02 -6.98 -12.66
CA ALA A 127 -11.52 -8.32 -12.33
C ALA A 127 -10.89 -9.49 -13.10
N GLY A 128 -9.82 -9.29 -13.86
CA GLY A 128 -9.26 -10.36 -14.69
C GLY A 128 -8.20 -9.85 -15.67
N PHE A 129 -7.68 -10.76 -16.48
CA PHE A 129 -6.66 -10.45 -17.47
C PHE A 129 -7.28 -9.68 -18.63
N TYR A 130 -6.91 -8.42 -18.79
CA TYR A 130 -7.20 -7.63 -19.97
C TYR A 130 -5.90 -7.60 -20.78
N LEU A 131 -5.72 -8.53 -21.70
CA LEU A 131 -4.83 -8.20 -22.80
C LEU A 131 -5.48 -7.00 -23.49
N ALA A 132 -4.74 -5.91 -23.63
CA ALA A 132 -5.10 -4.95 -24.66
C ALA A 132 -5.19 -5.77 -25.94
N LYS A 133 -6.42 -5.97 -26.45
CA LYS A 133 -6.60 -6.49 -27.79
C LYS A 133 -5.67 -5.62 -28.64
N PRO A 134 -4.66 -6.17 -29.34
CA PRO A 134 -3.76 -5.34 -30.14
C PRO A 134 -4.65 -4.40 -30.95
N PRO A 135 -4.32 -3.09 -31.07
CA PRO A 135 -5.11 -2.22 -31.90
C PRO A 135 -5.21 -2.93 -33.24
N THR A 136 -6.43 -3.29 -33.65
CA THR A 136 -6.64 -3.82 -34.99
C THR A 136 -6.26 -2.68 -35.92
N ILE A 137 -4.98 -2.64 -36.33
CA ILE A 137 -4.48 -1.79 -37.38
C ILE A 137 -5.16 -2.31 -38.64
N GLY A 138 -6.31 -1.72 -38.97
CA GLY A 138 -7.13 -2.15 -40.09
C GLY A 138 -8.63 -2.02 -39.86
N SER A 139 -9.10 -0.84 -39.45
CA SER A 139 -10.27 -0.19 -40.09
C SER A 139 -10.52 1.15 -39.40
N GLN A 140 -9.67 2.14 -39.67
CA GLN A 140 -10.13 3.51 -39.71
C GLN A 140 -10.48 3.80 -41.17
N THR A 141 -11.63 3.35 -41.62
CA THR A 141 -12.36 4.17 -42.58
C THR A 141 -12.89 5.37 -41.79
N PRO A 142 -12.56 6.61 -42.18
CA PRO A 142 -13.31 7.77 -41.73
C PRO A 142 -14.76 7.55 -42.16
N VAL A 143 -15.62 7.21 -41.22
CA VAL A 143 -17.06 7.34 -41.44
C VAL A 143 -17.33 8.81 -41.20
N ASP A 144 -17.39 9.57 -42.30
CA ASP A 144 -18.02 10.88 -42.32
C ASP A 144 -19.38 10.76 -41.62
N PRO A 145 -19.70 11.64 -40.65
CA PRO A 145 -21.02 11.62 -40.04
C PRO A 145 -22.07 11.91 -41.12
N PRO A 146 -23.03 11.01 -41.39
CA PRO A 146 -24.14 11.38 -42.24
C PRO A 146 -24.97 12.44 -41.52
N LEU A 147 -24.95 13.65 -42.09
CA LEU A 147 -25.96 14.66 -41.84
C LEU A 147 -27.34 14.05 -42.15
N PHE A 148 -28.21 14.15 -41.15
CA PHE A 148 -29.65 13.93 -41.09
C PHE A 148 -30.45 13.67 -42.39
N ALA A 149 -31.46 12.84 -42.17
CA ALA A 149 -32.77 12.74 -42.84
C ALA A 149 -32.89 11.70 -43.96
N GLU A 150 -33.33 10.50 -43.59
CA GLU A 150 -34.43 9.83 -44.32
C GLU A 150 -35.16 8.87 -43.37
N ASP A 151 -36.48 9.05 -43.28
CA ASP A 151 -37.42 8.22 -42.55
C ASP A 151 -37.42 6.80 -43.14
N VAL A 152 -36.85 5.83 -42.42
CA VAL A 152 -36.97 4.42 -42.77
C VAL A 152 -38.10 3.80 -41.93
N PRO A 153 -39.13 3.20 -42.56
CA PRO A 153 -40.23 2.59 -41.82
C PRO A 153 -39.72 1.40 -40.97
N LEU A 154 -40.08 1.42 -39.70
CA LEU A 154 -39.86 0.32 -38.75
C LEU A 154 -40.41 -0.98 -39.32
N THR A 155 -39.51 -1.88 -39.71
CA THR A 155 -39.85 -3.30 -39.89
C THR A 155 -39.79 -3.94 -38.51
N ILE A 156 -40.96 -4.36 -38.03
CA ILE A 156 -41.15 -5.06 -36.76
C ILE A 156 -40.36 -6.37 -36.86
N ILE A 157 -39.27 -6.48 -36.10
CA ILE A 157 -38.53 -7.72 -35.96
C ILE A 157 -39.37 -8.64 -35.08
N GLU A 158 -39.71 -9.77 -35.66
CA GLU A 158 -40.41 -10.91 -35.09
C GLU A 158 -39.82 -11.31 -33.73
N THR A 159 -40.71 -11.34 -32.74
CA THR A 159 -40.45 -11.77 -31.37
C THR A 159 -39.87 -13.19 -31.36
N VAL A 160 -38.56 -13.31 -31.18
CA VAL A 160 -37.91 -14.59 -30.92
C VAL A 160 -38.34 -15.07 -29.54
N GLU A 161 -39.06 -16.19 -29.53
CA GLU A 161 -39.53 -16.90 -28.35
C GLU A 161 -38.33 -17.30 -27.47
N PRO A 162 -38.33 -16.94 -26.16
CA PRO A 162 -37.23 -17.29 -25.27
C PRO A 162 -37.15 -18.82 -25.13
N PRO A 163 -35.96 -19.43 -25.19
CA PRO A 163 -35.82 -20.86 -24.97
C PRO A 163 -36.30 -21.20 -23.57
N ALA A 164 -37.14 -22.24 -23.49
CA ALA A 164 -37.67 -22.78 -22.25
C ALA A 164 -36.54 -23.02 -21.24
N TYR A 165 -36.60 -22.29 -20.13
CA TYR A 165 -35.74 -22.47 -18.98
C TYR A 165 -36.02 -23.88 -18.43
N MET A 166 -35.03 -24.77 -18.47
CA MET A 166 -35.10 -26.01 -17.69
C MET A 166 -34.95 -25.63 -16.23
N GLU A 167 -36.01 -25.83 -15.44
CA GLU A 167 -35.96 -25.74 -13.99
C GLU A 167 -35.06 -26.89 -13.48
N GLU A 168 -33.82 -26.58 -13.11
CA GLU A 168 -32.99 -27.50 -12.33
C GLU A 168 -33.60 -27.62 -10.93
N GLU A 169 -34.10 -28.81 -10.63
CA GLU A 169 -34.60 -29.22 -9.31
C GLU A 169 -33.50 -29.02 -8.26
N LEU A 170 -33.65 -27.98 -7.45
CA LEU A 170 -32.75 -27.69 -6.35
C LEU A 170 -32.84 -28.81 -5.31
N VAL A 171 -31.86 -29.72 -5.33
CA VAL A 171 -31.67 -30.73 -4.28
C VAL A 171 -31.40 -30.01 -2.97
N TYR A 172 -32.42 -29.97 -2.11
CA TYR A 172 -32.34 -29.36 -0.79
C TYR A 172 -31.49 -30.26 0.11
N PHE A 173 -30.26 -29.83 0.40
CA PHE A 173 -29.41 -30.50 1.37
C PHE A 173 -29.91 -30.16 2.79
N GLU A 174 -30.53 -31.12 3.47
CA GLU A 174 -30.79 -30.99 4.90
C GLU A 174 -29.46 -31.03 5.66
N PRO A 175 -29.10 -29.97 6.42
CA PRO A 175 -27.89 -30.00 7.21
C PRO A 175 -28.06 -31.00 8.36
N THR A 176 -27.35 -32.12 8.29
CA THR A 176 -27.21 -33.05 9.42
C THR A 176 -26.67 -32.28 10.64
N PRO A 177 -27.32 -32.38 11.82
CA PRO A 177 -26.87 -31.68 13.02
C PRO A 177 -25.53 -32.26 13.47
N VAL A 178 -24.45 -31.50 13.26
CA VAL A 178 -23.13 -31.83 13.79
C VAL A 178 -23.19 -31.61 15.30
N ALA A 179 -23.15 -32.71 16.05
CA ALA A 179 -23.06 -32.69 17.50
C ALA A 179 -21.82 -31.88 17.93
N ALA A 180 -22.04 -30.77 18.63
CA ALA A 180 -20.97 -29.94 19.18
C ALA A 180 -20.17 -30.75 20.20
N GLN A 181 -18.93 -31.10 19.86
CA GLN A 181 -18.02 -31.67 20.83
C GLN A 181 -17.53 -30.56 21.78
N PRO A 182 -17.52 -30.80 23.11
CA PRO A 182 -17.02 -29.83 24.06
C PRO A 182 -15.51 -29.65 23.87
N LEU A 183 -15.08 -28.42 23.53
CA LEU A 183 -13.66 -28.06 23.52
C LEU A 183 -13.14 -28.07 24.95
N VAL A 184 -12.26 -29.04 25.26
CA VAL A 184 -11.46 -29.03 26.48
C VAL A 184 -10.33 -28.02 26.30
N PRO A 185 -10.27 -26.93 27.10
CA PRO A 185 -9.19 -25.96 26.98
C PRO A 185 -7.87 -26.59 27.42
N GLN A 186 -6.90 -26.66 26.51
CA GLN A 186 -5.54 -27.06 26.86
C GLN A 186 -4.76 -25.85 27.41
N PRO A 187 -4.08 -25.99 28.56
CA PRO A 187 -3.24 -24.93 29.11
C PRO A 187 -2.03 -24.69 28.20
N GLN A 188 -1.92 -23.46 27.69
CA GLN A 188 -0.77 -23.05 26.89
C GLN A 188 0.36 -22.62 27.84
N PHE A 189 1.45 -23.41 27.87
CA PHE A 189 2.68 -22.99 28.53
C PHE A 189 3.36 -21.91 27.71
N VAL A 190 3.36 -20.67 28.20
CA VAL A 190 4.16 -19.58 27.65
C VAL A 190 5.50 -19.56 28.39
N PRO A 191 6.64 -19.88 27.74
CA PRO A 191 7.95 -19.73 28.38
C PRO A 191 8.26 -18.23 28.55
N ALA A 192 8.37 -17.80 29.80
CA ALA A 192 8.84 -16.47 30.19
C ALA A 192 10.36 -16.37 29.93
N GLY A 193 10.74 -16.11 28.69
CA GLY A 193 12.12 -15.82 28.27
C GLY A 193 12.42 -14.32 28.30
N GLY A 194 12.56 -13.74 29.49
CA GLY A 194 12.95 -12.35 29.70
C GLY A 194 14.47 -12.14 29.55
N GLY A 195 14.94 -11.90 28.33
CA GLY A 195 16.29 -11.40 28.06
C GLY A 195 16.33 -9.88 28.09
N VAL A 196 16.57 -9.29 29.26
CA VAL A 196 16.83 -7.85 29.41
C VAL A 196 18.25 -7.54 28.94
N ASN A 197 18.34 -6.96 27.74
CA ASN A 197 19.57 -6.43 27.17
C ASN A 197 19.84 -5.05 27.78
N LEU A 198 20.50 -5.03 28.96
CA LEU A 198 21.07 -3.80 29.52
C LEU A 198 22.41 -3.52 28.82
N PHE A 199 22.54 -2.29 28.31
CA PHE A 199 23.70 -1.60 27.72
C PHE A 199 23.71 -1.45 26.18
N PRO A 200 24.02 -0.23 25.65
CA PRO A 200 24.57 0.95 26.33
C PRO A 200 23.66 2.19 26.24
N LEU A 201 23.07 2.57 27.38
CA LEU A 201 22.51 3.90 27.66
C LEU A 201 23.46 4.69 28.58
N LEU A 202 24.75 4.69 28.24
CA LEU A 202 25.75 5.58 28.85
C LEU A 202 25.96 6.77 27.92
N GLY A 203 25.08 7.77 28.01
CA GLY A 203 25.21 8.96 27.17
C GLY A 203 24.31 10.15 27.46
N ILE A 204 23.50 10.14 28.53
CA ILE A 204 22.73 11.33 28.95
C ILE A 204 22.79 11.44 30.48
N ALA A 205 23.97 11.78 30.98
CA ALA A 205 24.10 12.38 32.31
C ALA A 205 24.20 13.90 32.12
N ALA A 206 23.43 14.63 32.95
CA ALA A 206 23.40 16.09 33.09
C ALA A 206 22.44 16.86 32.16
N ILE A 207 21.13 16.76 32.42
CA ILE A 207 20.27 17.95 32.40
C ILE A 207 19.48 17.98 33.70
N GLY A 208 19.59 19.12 34.38
CA GLY A 208 19.28 19.33 35.77
C GLY A 208 17.82 19.12 36.17
N LEU A 209 17.68 18.58 37.37
CA LEU A 209 16.60 18.79 38.31
C LEU A 209 16.13 20.25 38.31
N ILE A 210 14.87 20.49 37.91
CA ILE A 210 14.08 21.60 38.44
C ILE A 210 12.91 20.97 39.19
N ALA A 211 12.97 21.13 40.51
CA ALA A 211 11.97 20.72 41.47
C ALA A 211 10.65 21.49 41.26
N ASN A 212 9.52 20.79 41.44
CA ASN A 212 8.27 21.40 41.87
C ASN A 212 7.68 20.57 43.04
N PRO A 213 7.03 21.23 44.03
CA PRO A 213 6.67 20.66 45.33
C PRO A 213 5.45 19.72 45.30
N PRO A 214 5.20 18.94 46.37
CA PRO A 214 4.25 17.82 46.36
C PRO A 214 2.81 18.29 46.53
N GLY A 215 1.97 17.99 45.54
CA GLY A 215 0.52 17.97 45.67
C GLY A 215 0.03 16.52 45.71
N ASN A 216 -0.47 16.10 46.88
CA ASN A 216 -1.13 14.81 47.06
C ASN A 216 -2.37 14.70 46.16
N ASN A 217 -2.35 13.81 45.18
CA ASN A 217 -3.56 13.23 44.58
C ASN A 217 -3.24 11.79 44.13
N PRO A 218 -3.88 10.76 44.72
CA PRO A 218 -3.79 9.40 44.23
C PRO A 218 -4.86 9.18 43.16
N GLY A 219 -4.44 8.90 41.93
CA GLY A 219 -5.35 8.47 40.87
C GLY A 219 -5.24 9.31 39.62
N THR A 220 -4.25 9.01 38.78
CA THR A 220 -4.33 9.26 37.34
C THR A 220 -3.24 8.42 36.67
N GLU A 221 -3.68 7.52 35.80
CA GLU A 221 -2.82 6.66 34.99
C GLU A 221 -1.88 7.55 34.16
N VAL A 222 -0.57 7.36 34.34
CA VAL A 222 0.46 8.04 33.58
C VAL A 222 0.53 7.37 32.21
N PHE A 223 -0.22 7.89 31.24
CA PHE A 223 0.07 7.63 29.83
C PHE A 223 1.42 8.29 29.51
N PRO A 224 2.40 7.56 28.92
CA PRO A 224 3.59 8.22 28.42
C PRO A 224 3.17 9.18 27.29
N ALA A 225 3.43 10.47 27.49
CA ALA A 225 3.17 11.49 26.48
C ALA A 225 3.86 11.11 25.18
N VAL A 226 3.06 10.81 24.15
CA VAL A 226 3.56 10.59 22.78
C VAL A 226 4.10 11.94 22.29
N PRO A 227 5.39 12.06 21.96
CA PRO A 227 5.96 13.34 21.54
C PRO A 227 5.36 13.73 20.18
N GLU A 228 4.64 14.83 20.17
CA GLU A 228 4.20 15.47 18.93
C GLU A 228 5.42 16.00 18.15
N PRO A 229 5.37 16.00 16.80
CA PRO A 229 6.50 16.37 15.94
C PRO A 229 7.03 17.79 16.17
N THR A 230 6.25 18.65 16.81
CA THR A 230 6.64 20.02 17.19
C THR A 230 7.77 20.04 18.23
N GLY A 231 7.85 19.03 19.11
CA GLY A 231 8.88 18.94 20.16
C GLY A 231 10.29 18.69 19.61
N ILE A 232 10.41 17.99 18.48
CA ILE A 232 11.69 17.68 17.84
C ILE A 232 12.34 18.94 17.26
N VAL A 233 11.54 19.86 16.74
CA VAL A 233 12.02 21.14 16.17
C VAL A 233 12.56 22.07 17.26
N ALA A 234 11.91 22.12 18.43
CA ALA A 234 12.34 22.95 19.55
C ALA A 234 13.70 22.51 20.14
N ALA A 235 13.94 21.19 20.23
CA ALA A 235 15.21 20.65 20.70
C ALA A 235 16.39 21.00 19.75
N GLY A 236 16.16 21.02 18.44
CA GLY A 236 17.19 21.36 17.44
C GLY A 236 17.67 22.81 17.51
N ILE A 237 16.78 23.75 17.80
CA ILE A 237 17.11 25.19 17.89
C ILE A 237 17.99 25.47 19.12
N GLY A 238 17.72 24.81 20.25
CA GLY A 238 18.48 25.02 21.50
C GLY A 238 19.97 24.67 21.38
N ILE A 239 20.30 23.60 20.66
CA ILE A 239 21.70 23.16 20.45
C ILE A 239 22.48 24.17 19.60
N ALA A 240 21.85 24.72 18.55
CA ALA A 240 22.49 25.70 17.66
C ALA A 240 22.84 27.01 18.38
N VAL A 241 21.97 27.48 19.28
CA VAL A 241 22.21 28.71 20.07
C VAL A 241 23.35 28.52 21.08
N LEU A 242 23.42 27.37 21.75
CA LEU A 242 24.51 27.06 22.70
C LEU A 242 25.88 26.99 22.02
N LEU A 243 25.96 26.40 20.82
CA LEU A 243 27.21 26.35 20.04
C LEU A 243 27.67 27.73 19.56
N ARG A 244 26.73 28.61 19.18
CA ARG A 244 27.05 29.99 18.77
C ARG A 244 27.60 30.82 19.93
N ARG A 245 27.02 30.69 21.12
CA ARG A 245 27.44 31.44 22.31
C ARG A 245 28.83 31.03 22.83
N ARG A 246 29.18 29.74 22.70
CA ARG A 246 30.51 29.23 23.10
C ARG A 246 31.66 29.72 22.21
N ARG A 247 31.39 30.06 20.95
CA ARG A 247 32.39 30.65 20.03
C ARG A 247 32.67 32.12 20.29
N GLN A 248 31.68 32.87 20.80
CA GLN A 248 31.86 34.30 21.09
C GLN A 248 32.69 34.56 22.35
N ASN A 249 32.71 33.63 23.31
CA ASN A 249 33.50 33.77 24.56
C ASN A 249 34.96 33.29 24.44
N ARG A 250 35.46 33.01 23.22
CA ARG A 250 36.83 32.54 22.98
C ARG A 250 37.66 33.47 22.07
N LEU A 251 37.13 34.66 21.79
CA LEU A 251 37.83 35.81 21.20
C LEU A 251 37.89 36.90 22.27
#